data_AF-A0A8B4GUC4-F1
#
_entry.id   AF-A0A8B4GUC4-F1
#
_cell.length_a   1.000
_cell.length_b   1.000
_cell.length_c   1.000
_cell.angle_alpha   90.00
_cell.angle_beta   90.00
_cell.angle_gamma   90.00
#
_symmetry.space_group_name_H-M   'P 1'
#
loop_
_entity.id
_entity.type
_entity.pdbx_description
1 polymer ?
#
loop_
_entity_poly.entity_id
_entity_poly.type
_entity_poly.pdbx_seq_one_letter_code
_entity_poly.pdbx_strand_id
1 'polypeptide(L)'
;MGFDPTGAPTTPLTHLKPATRERLIITNRAANDGLIGTLDGTPLTPTTINSGIQAFIVPPGHGGEFHLSFAGDHPYRQGLIIGSITAGITALLCAVAMVRRRQARHEVLHITGGTYGAVIVCGGLALTTGWPILILIPLTWLVLRYTLIGRGLLITATMTMTAMWLARAPWPAANYAGDSPLLACACAIAVITMCISLRRGSPEYPQPKTPKSAPPPGPHSAHPEPEPAPAPPPADAPPQAPPPA
;
A
#
# COMPACT_ATOMS: atom_id res chain seq x y z
N MET A 1 -14.20 -35.02 7.07
CA MET A 1 -13.29 -34.49 6.04
C MET A 1 -12.09 -33.89 6.76
N GLY A 2 -11.00 -34.64 6.91
CA GLY A 2 -9.81 -34.22 7.65
C GLY A 2 -8.88 -33.41 6.74
N PHE A 3 -8.39 -32.27 7.24
CA PHE A 3 -7.39 -31.43 6.57
C PHE A 3 -5.99 -31.94 6.95
N ASP A 4 -5.21 -32.39 5.96
CA ASP A 4 -3.80 -32.77 6.12
C ASP A 4 -2.91 -31.55 5.86
N PRO A 5 -2.21 -31.02 6.88
CA PRO A 5 -1.37 -29.82 6.75
C PRO A 5 -0.11 -30.01 5.90
N THR A 6 0.22 -31.23 5.46
CA THR A 6 1.36 -31.48 4.58
C THR A 6 1.05 -31.18 3.10
N GLY A 7 -0.24 -31.15 2.71
CA GLY A 7 -0.68 -30.77 1.38
C GLY A 7 -0.06 -31.59 0.24
N ALA A 8 0.45 -32.79 0.52
CA ALA A 8 0.78 -33.75 -0.51
C ALA A 8 -0.40 -34.71 -0.64
N PRO A 9 -1.11 -34.75 -1.78
CA PRO A 9 -1.77 -35.99 -2.13
C PRO A 9 -0.65 -37.00 -2.43
N THR A 10 -0.13 -37.67 -1.41
CA THR A 10 0.58 -38.95 -1.56
C THR A 10 -0.45 -40.02 -1.86
N THR A 11 -1.17 -39.86 -2.97
CA THR A 11 -1.78 -41.02 -3.58
C THR A 11 -0.62 -41.77 -4.22
N PRO A 12 -0.20 -42.95 -3.72
CA PRO A 12 0.72 -43.81 -4.46
C PRO A 12 0.24 -43.90 -5.89
N LEU A 13 1.03 -43.35 -6.81
CA LEU A 13 0.64 -43.33 -8.21
C LEU A 13 0.52 -44.79 -8.69
N THR A 14 1.36 -45.69 -8.21
CA THR A 14 1.27 -47.15 -8.45
C THR A 14 2.23 -47.90 -7.51
N HIS A 15 1.82 -49.05 -6.97
CA HIS A 15 2.75 -50.03 -6.40
C HIS A 15 3.29 -50.94 -7.51
N LEU A 16 4.59 -50.87 -7.79
CA LEU A 16 5.24 -51.65 -8.83
C LEU A 16 5.72 -52.99 -8.28
N LYS A 17 5.31 -54.09 -8.90
CA LYS A 17 5.94 -55.40 -8.64
C LYS A 17 7.37 -55.43 -9.18
N PRO A 18 8.34 -56.09 -8.53
CA PRO A 18 9.66 -56.32 -9.09
C PRO A 18 9.60 -57.01 -10.46
N ALA A 19 10.55 -56.71 -11.34
CA ALA A 19 10.68 -57.36 -12.64
C ALA A 19 12.16 -57.61 -12.97
N THR A 20 12.47 -58.63 -13.76
CA THR A 20 13.84 -59.01 -14.14
C THR A 20 14.46 -58.14 -15.21
N ARG A 21 13.69 -57.20 -15.77
CA ARG A 21 14.12 -56.28 -16.82
C ARG A 21 13.95 -54.83 -16.37
N GLU A 22 14.72 -53.96 -16.98
CA GLU A 22 14.54 -52.52 -16.85
C GLU A 22 13.13 -52.12 -17.33
N ARG A 23 12.53 -51.17 -16.63
CA ARG A 23 11.22 -50.63 -16.95
C ARG A 23 11.24 -49.12 -16.83
N LEU A 24 10.24 -48.50 -17.43
CA LEU A 24 10.11 -47.06 -17.46
C LEU A 24 8.75 -46.66 -16.89
N ILE A 25 8.75 -45.77 -15.90
CA ILE A 25 7.53 -45.17 -15.36
C ILE A 25 7.25 -43.90 -16.15
N ILE A 26 6.13 -43.89 -16.86
CA ILE A 26 5.69 -42.74 -17.66
C ILE A 26 4.72 -41.92 -16.80
N THR A 27 5.04 -40.64 -16.59
CA THR A 27 4.22 -39.77 -15.71
C THR A 27 3.13 -38.98 -16.44
N ASN A 28 3.16 -38.97 -17.79
CA ASN A 28 2.34 -38.08 -18.64
C ASN A 28 2.47 -36.59 -18.29
N ARG A 29 3.52 -36.18 -17.56
CA ARG A 29 3.86 -34.77 -17.31
C ARG A 29 4.97 -34.32 -18.24
N ALA A 30 5.03 -33.03 -18.53
CA ALA A 30 6.15 -32.46 -19.27
C ALA A 30 7.47 -32.63 -18.48
N ALA A 31 8.56 -32.84 -19.20
CA ALA A 31 9.91 -32.94 -18.66
C ALA A 31 10.28 -31.67 -17.90
N ASN A 32 10.79 -31.85 -16.68
CA ASN A 32 11.15 -30.75 -15.78
C ASN A 32 12.24 -31.23 -14.83
N ASP A 33 13.37 -30.51 -14.82
CA ASP A 33 14.55 -30.83 -14.01
C ASP A 33 14.27 -30.87 -12.51
N GLY A 34 13.25 -30.14 -12.04
CA GLY A 34 12.85 -30.15 -10.63
C GLY A 34 11.95 -31.32 -10.23
N LEU A 35 11.49 -32.14 -11.17
CA LEU A 35 10.60 -33.27 -10.90
C LEU A 35 11.42 -34.50 -10.46
N ILE A 36 11.13 -35.03 -9.29
CA ILE A 36 11.86 -36.16 -8.69
C ILE A 36 10.91 -37.34 -8.55
N GLY A 37 11.32 -38.49 -9.07
CA GLY A 37 10.65 -39.77 -8.89
C GLY A 37 11.44 -40.63 -7.91
N THR A 38 10.76 -41.17 -6.90
CA THR A 38 11.34 -42.12 -5.95
C THR A 38 10.55 -43.43 -5.93
N LEU A 39 11.24 -44.54 -5.67
CA LEU A 39 10.64 -45.86 -5.49
C LEU A 39 11.08 -46.39 -4.12
N ASP A 40 10.15 -46.58 -3.19
CA ASP A 40 10.43 -46.89 -1.77
C ASP A 40 11.51 -45.97 -1.17
N GLY A 41 11.44 -44.68 -1.50
CA GLY A 41 12.39 -43.66 -1.03
C GLY A 41 13.72 -43.60 -1.80
N THR A 42 14.00 -44.54 -2.71
CA THR A 42 15.20 -44.52 -3.56
C THR A 42 14.98 -43.64 -4.79
N PRO A 43 15.83 -42.63 -5.06
CA PRO A 43 15.69 -41.79 -6.24
C PRO A 43 15.92 -42.57 -7.53
N LEU A 44 15.05 -42.33 -8.51
CA LEU A 44 15.16 -42.90 -9.85
C LEU A 44 15.80 -41.93 -10.82
N THR A 45 16.47 -42.46 -11.84
CA THR A 45 17.06 -41.66 -12.92
C THR A 45 15.96 -41.06 -13.81
N PRO A 46 15.86 -39.72 -13.93
CA PRO A 46 14.91 -39.09 -14.83
C PRO A 46 15.33 -39.29 -16.29
N THR A 47 14.34 -39.47 -17.16
CA THR A 47 14.54 -39.55 -18.61
C THR A 47 13.34 -38.94 -19.34
N THR A 48 13.53 -38.57 -20.59
CA THR A 48 12.49 -37.93 -21.41
C THR A 48 12.10 -38.85 -22.56
N ILE A 49 10.80 -39.02 -22.78
CA ILE A 49 10.24 -39.80 -23.89
C ILE A 49 9.26 -38.97 -24.72
N ASN A 50 8.96 -39.43 -25.95
CA ASN A 50 7.89 -38.89 -26.81
C ASN A 50 7.81 -37.36 -26.85
N SER A 51 8.89 -36.71 -27.29
CA SER A 51 8.95 -35.25 -27.50
C SER A 51 8.67 -34.39 -26.26
N GLY A 52 9.10 -34.84 -25.07
CA GLY A 52 9.14 -33.97 -23.88
C GLY A 52 8.35 -34.45 -22.67
N ILE A 53 7.98 -35.73 -22.60
CA ILE A 53 7.30 -36.30 -21.42
C ILE A 53 8.34 -36.80 -20.41
N GLN A 54 8.18 -36.43 -19.14
CA GLN A 54 9.00 -36.93 -18.04
C GLN A 54 8.67 -38.39 -17.74
N ALA A 55 9.72 -39.19 -17.68
CA ALA A 55 9.69 -40.56 -17.22
C ALA A 55 10.85 -40.86 -16.26
N PHE A 56 10.81 -42.03 -15.64
CA PHE A 56 11.83 -42.50 -14.69
C PHE A 56 12.22 -43.94 -14.98
N ILE A 57 13.53 -44.23 -14.95
CA ILE A 57 14.07 -45.58 -15.16
C ILE A 57 13.99 -46.37 -13.87
N VAL A 58 13.41 -47.58 -13.94
CA VAL A 58 13.33 -48.54 -12.84
C VAL A 58 14.31 -49.69 -13.12
N PRO A 59 15.37 -49.83 -12.31
CA PRO A 59 16.33 -50.91 -12.49
C PRO A 59 15.70 -52.30 -12.31
N PRO A 60 16.30 -53.35 -12.90
CA PRO A 60 15.89 -54.73 -12.66
C PRO A 60 15.85 -55.07 -11.16
N GLY A 61 14.91 -55.93 -10.76
CA GLY A 61 14.74 -56.39 -9.39
C GLY A 61 14.04 -55.39 -8.46
N HIS A 62 13.88 -54.13 -8.87
CA HIS A 62 13.27 -53.10 -8.03
C HIS A 62 11.75 -53.04 -8.25
N GLY A 63 11.03 -52.95 -7.14
CA GLY A 63 9.60 -52.74 -7.02
C GLY A 63 9.32 -51.95 -5.75
N GLY A 64 8.07 -51.57 -5.52
CA GLY A 64 7.70 -50.74 -4.38
C GLY A 64 6.73 -49.62 -4.74
N GLU A 65 6.58 -48.69 -3.82
CA GLU A 65 5.70 -47.54 -3.92
C GLU A 65 6.39 -46.40 -4.70
N PHE A 66 5.78 -45.98 -5.80
CA PHE A 66 6.28 -44.84 -6.57
C PHE A 66 5.71 -43.52 -6.04
N HIS A 67 6.60 -42.62 -5.66
CA HIS A 67 6.26 -41.25 -5.30
C HIS A 67 6.88 -40.26 -6.28
N LEU A 68 6.11 -39.22 -6.58
CA LEU A 68 6.52 -38.12 -7.42
C LEU A 68 6.49 -36.83 -6.60
N SER A 69 7.61 -36.12 -6.55
CA SER A 69 7.75 -34.86 -5.83
C SER A 69 8.41 -33.80 -6.70
N PHE A 70 8.40 -32.55 -6.23
CA PHE A 70 9.04 -31.43 -6.90
C PHE A 70 10.00 -30.74 -5.93
N ALA A 71 11.26 -30.56 -6.33
CA ALA A 71 12.30 -30.00 -5.47
C ALA A 71 11.96 -28.60 -4.94
N GLY A 72 11.26 -27.80 -5.74
CA GLY A 72 10.90 -26.43 -5.39
C GLY A 72 9.65 -26.28 -4.51
N ASP A 73 8.91 -27.36 -4.19
CA ASP A 73 7.61 -27.24 -3.49
C ASP A 73 7.78 -26.64 -2.09
N HIS A 74 8.72 -27.17 -1.30
CA HIS A 74 8.97 -26.70 0.05
C HIS A 74 9.45 -25.23 0.11
N PRO A 75 10.51 -24.82 -0.61
CA PRO A 75 10.95 -23.42 -0.58
C PRO A 75 9.88 -22.46 -1.14
N TYR A 76 9.10 -22.89 -2.15
CA TYR A 76 7.97 -22.11 -2.66
C TYR A 76 6.91 -21.85 -1.59
N ARG A 77 6.47 -22.91 -0.88
CA ARG A 77 5.48 -22.81 0.20
C ARG A 77 5.98 -21.94 1.35
N GLN A 78 7.24 -22.10 1.76
CA GLN A 78 7.86 -21.26 2.78
C GLN A 78 7.87 -19.79 2.35
N GLY A 79 8.27 -19.51 1.11
CA GLY A 79 8.24 -18.15 0.56
C GLY A 79 6.83 -17.54 0.58
N LEU A 80 5.81 -18.32 0.21
CA LEU A 80 4.42 -17.88 0.22
C LEU A 80 3.93 -17.55 1.65
N ILE A 81 4.27 -18.38 2.64
CA ILE A 81 3.93 -18.16 4.04
C ILE A 81 4.61 -16.88 4.55
N ILE A 82 5.91 -16.74 4.34
CA ILE A 82 6.68 -15.57 4.78
C ILE A 82 6.12 -14.28 4.13
N GLY A 83 5.84 -14.33 2.83
CA GLY A 83 5.24 -13.21 2.10
C GLY A 83 3.88 -12.83 2.66
N SER A 84 3.02 -13.82 2.95
CA SER A 84 1.68 -13.59 3.52
C SER A 84 1.73 -12.94 4.91
N ILE A 85 2.65 -13.39 5.77
CA ILE A 85 2.86 -12.82 7.11
C ILE A 85 3.34 -11.37 6.99
N THR A 86 4.31 -11.12 6.13
CA THR A 86 4.87 -9.77 5.91
C THR A 86 3.81 -8.81 5.39
N ALA A 87 3.00 -9.25 4.42
CA ALA A 87 1.88 -8.47 3.89
C ALA A 87 0.82 -8.19 4.96
N GLY A 88 0.46 -9.19 5.77
CA GLY A 88 -0.49 -9.05 6.87
C GLY A 88 -0.03 -8.06 7.93
N ILE A 89 1.24 -8.15 8.35
CA ILE A 89 1.84 -7.19 9.30
C ILE A 89 1.82 -5.78 8.71
N THR A 90 2.23 -5.63 7.45
CA THR A 90 2.26 -4.32 6.78
C THR A 90 0.85 -3.71 6.70
N ALA A 91 -0.14 -4.50 6.29
CA ALA A 91 -1.54 -4.07 6.22
C ALA A 91 -2.08 -3.67 7.61
N LEU A 92 -1.75 -4.44 8.65
CA LEU A 92 -2.13 -4.13 10.03
C LEU A 92 -1.50 -2.82 10.50
N LEU A 93 -0.20 -2.61 10.27
CA LEU A 93 0.50 -1.37 10.62
C LEU A 93 -0.11 -0.17 9.89
N CYS A 94 -0.42 -0.32 8.59
CA CYS A 94 -1.12 0.70 7.82
C CYS A 94 -2.52 1.00 8.38
N ALA A 95 -3.29 -0.02 8.74
CA ALA A 95 -4.62 0.14 9.33
C ALA A 95 -4.55 0.85 10.69
N VAL A 96 -3.64 0.43 11.56
CA VAL A 96 -3.39 1.08 12.87
C VAL A 96 -2.97 2.53 12.68
N ALA A 97 -2.05 2.81 11.75
CA ALA A 97 -1.64 4.17 11.43
C ALA A 97 -2.80 5.02 10.92
N MET A 98 -3.68 4.46 10.08
CA MET A 98 -4.88 5.12 9.57
C MET A 98 -5.89 5.43 10.69
N VAL A 99 -6.16 4.48 11.58
CA VAL A 99 -7.06 4.66 12.74
C VAL A 99 -6.50 5.71 13.69
N ARG A 100 -5.21 5.61 14.05
CA ARG A 100 -4.54 6.60 14.91
C ARG A 100 -4.53 7.99 14.28
N ARG A 101 -4.31 8.09 12.96
CA ARG A 101 -4.40 9.37 12.24
C ARG A 101 -5.81 9.94 12.24
N ARG A 102 -6.85 9.10 12.07
CA ARG A 102 -8.25 9.55 12.16
C ARG A 102 -8.60 10.06 13.55
N GLN A 103 -8.13 9.39 14.60
CA GLN A 103 -8.31 9.83 15.99
C GLN A 103 -7.55 11.13 16.30
N ALA A 104 -6.34 11.29 15.74
CA ALA A 104 -5.54 12.50 15.87
C ALA A 104 -6.03 13.68 15.01
N ARG A 105 -7.06 13.52 14.14
CA ARG A 105 -7.60 14.63 13.32
C ARG A 105 -8.35 15.70 14.12
N HIS A 106 -8.43 15.60 15.45
CA HIS A 106 -8.82 16.72 16.31
C HIS A 106 -7.67 17.70 16.60
N GLU A 107 -6.44 17.38 16.22
CA GLU A 107 -5.32 18.31 16.20
C GLU A 107 -4.73 18.36 14.79
N VAL A 108 -4.65 19.57 14.24
CA VAL A 108 -4.04 19.80 12.92
C VAL A 108 -2.56 19.45 13.01
N LEU A 109 -2.22 18.22 12.66
CA LEU A 109 -0.84 17.76 12.63
C LEU A 109 -0.11 18.44 11.48
N HIS A 110 0.57 19.54 11.78
CA HIS A 110 1.68 20.00 10.96
C HIS A 110 2.76 18.92 11.01
N ILE A 111 2.81 18.07 9.99
CA ILE A 111 3.90 17.11 9.82
C ILE A 111 5.15 17.92 9.46
N THR A 112 5.91 18.29 10.49
CA THR A 112 7.31 18.72 10.38
C THR A 112 8.18 17.48 10.11
N GLY A 113 7.95 16.82 8.98
CA GLY A 113 8.68 15.62 8.53
C GLY A 113 9.31 15.79 7.15
N GLY A 114 9.35 17.02 6.63
CA GLY A 114 9.66 17.31 5.23
C GLY A 114 11.08 16.94 4.81
N THR A 115 12.07 17.04 5.69
CA THR A 115 13.48 16.79 5.36
C THR A 115 13.86 15.32 5.48
N TYR A 116 13.60 14.65 6.60
CA TYR A 116 14.00 13.24 6.78
C TYR A 116 13.26 12.29 5.83
N GLY A 117 11.96 12.50 5.60
CA GLY A 117 11.18 11.71 4.65
C GLY A 117 11.67 11.90 3.21
N ALA A 118 12.00 13.13 2.82
CA ALA A 118 12.58 13.42 1.51
C ALA A 118 13.98 12.82 1.36
N VAL A 119 14.83 12.87 2.40
CA VAL A 119 16.18 12.28 2.36
C VAL A 119 16.12 10.76 2.23
N ILE A 120 15.22 10.08 2.97
CA ILE A 120 15.06 8.62 2.87
C ILE A 120 14.57 8.23 1.48
N VAL A 121 13.56 8.93 0.95
CA VAL A 121 13.02 8.66 -0.39
C VAL A 121 14.05 8.93 -1.47
N CYS A 122 14.71 10.10 -1.44
CA CYS A 122 15.77 10.44 -2.39
C CYS A 122 16.98 9.50 -2.29
N GLY A 123 17.36 9.09 -1.07
CA GLY A 123 18.43 8.13 -0.84
C GLY A 123 18.09 6.76 -1.40
N GLY A 124 16.88 6.25 -1.15
CA GLY A 124 16.40 5.00 -1.73
C GLY A 124 16.38 5.04 -3.27
N LEU A 125 15.84 6.12 -3.84
CA LEU A 125 15.82 6.33 -5.29
C LEU A 125 17.22 6.42 -5.91
N ALA A 126 18.16 7.09 -5.24
CA ALA A 126 19.55 7.18 -5.69
C ALA A 126 20.24 5.81 -5.66
N LEU A 127 19.93 4.97 -4.67
CA LEU A 127 20.47 3.61 -4.57
C LEU A 127 19.92 2.68 -5.65
N THR A 128 18.63 2.79 -5.96
CA THR A 128 17.96 1.90 -6.94
C THR A 128 18.13 2.35 -8.38
N THR A 129 18.14 3.66 -8.63
CA THR A 129 18.13 4.23 -9.99
C THR A 129 19.49 4.81 -10.38
N GLY A 130 20.34 5.16 -9.41
CA GLY A 130 21.65 5.76 -9.63
C GLY A 130 21.59 7.25 -9.96
N TRP A 131 22.61 7.74 -10.68
CA TRP A 131 22.75 9.15 -11.08
C TRP A 131 21.59 9.75 -11.91
N PRO A 132 20.78 9.00 -12.70
CA PRO A 132 19.64 9.55 -13.44
C PRO A 132 18.61 10.25 -12.56
N ILE A 133 18.57 9.95 -11.25
CA ILE A 133 17.66 10.60 -10.31
C ILE A 133 17.82 12.13 -10.28
N LEU A 134 19.04 12.63 -10.51
CA LEU A 134 19.37 14.06 -10.54
C LEU A 134 18.63 14.79 -11.66
N ILE A 135 18.31 14.08 -12.75
CA ILE A 135 17.58 14.62 -13.90
C ILE A 135 16.07 14.36 -13.74
N LEU A 136 15.68 13.19 -13.24
CA LEU A 136 14.27 12.80 -13.13
C LEU A 136 13.48 13.67 -12.16
N ILE A 137 14.10 14.12 -11.05
CA ILE A 137 13.43 15.02 -10.08
C ILE A 137 13.01 16.35 -10.73
N PRO A 138 13.93 17.16 -11.32
CA PRO A 138 13.55 18.42 -11.94
C PRO A 138 12.68 18.21 -13.18
N LEU A 139 12.89 17.14 -13.95
CA LEU A 139 12.04 16.83 -15.11
C LEU A 139 10.60 16.54 -14.70
N THR A 140 10.39 15.68 -13.70
CA THR A 140 9.05 15.36 -13.18
C THR A 140 8.37 16.60 -12.61
N TRP A 141 9.12 17.43 -11.89
CA TRP A 141 8.63 18.71 -11.40
C TRP A 141 8.19 19.63 -12.55
N LEU A 142 9.03 19.75 -13.60
CA LEU A 142 8.75 20.58 -14.79
C LEU A 142 7.48 20.12 -15.50
N VAL A 143 7.35 18.79 -15.71
CA VAL A 143 6.15 18.19 -16.31
C VAL A 143 4.92 18.56 -15.49
N LEU A 144 4.93 18.36 -14.18
CA LEU A 144 3.79 18.68 -13.33
C LEU A 144 3.52 20.20 -13.21
N ARG A 145 4.53 21.04 -13.45
CA ARG A 145 4.44 22.51 -13.34
C ARG A 145 3.91 23.17 -14.61
N TYR A 146 4.27 22.65 -15.78
CA TYR A 146 4.03 23.27 -17.08
C TYR A 146 3.10 22.47 -18.00
N THR A 147 2.75 21.23 -17.65
CA THR A 147 1.77 20.44 -18.42
C THR A 147 0.44 20.34 -17.67
N LEU A 148 -0.62 20.01 -18.41
CA LEU A 148 -1.95 19.71 -17.85
C LEU A 148 -2.05 18.27 -17.28
N ILE A 149 -0.95 17.51 -17.27
CA ILE A 149 -0.93 16.11 -16.84
C ILE A 149 -1.16 16.05 -15.33
N GLY A 150 -2.30 15.47 -14.94
CA GLY A 150 -2.61 15.21 -13.53
C GLY A 150 -1.64 14.20 -12.91
N ARG A 151 -1.35 14.36 -11.62
CA ARG A 151 -0.45 13.46 -10.85
C ARG A 151 -0.88 12.00 -10.94
N GLY A 152 -2.18 11.76 -10.82
CA GLY A 152 -2.76 10.41 -10.93
C GLY A 152 -2.51 9.79 -12.30
N LEU A 153 -2.59 10.58 -13.38
CA LEU A 153 -2.36 10.10 -14.73
C LEU A 153 -0.89 9.74 -14.96
N LEU A 154 0.04 10.57 -14.46
CA LEU A 154 1.48 10.29 -14.58
C LEU A 154 1.90 9.03 -13.80
N ILE A 155 1.39 8.87 -12.57
CA ILE A 155 1.62 7.65 -11.76
C ILE A 155 1.02 6.44 -12.46
N THR A 156 -0.23 6.54 -12.93
CA THR A 156 -0.92 5.42 -13.60
C THR A 156 -0.19 5.03 -14.88
N ALA A 157 0.20 6.00 -15.72
CA ALA A 157 0.88 5.74 -16.98
C ALA A 157 2.23 5.05 -16.76
N THR A 158 3.05 5.57 -15.84
CA THR A 158 4.37 5.00 -15.54
C THR A 158 4.26 3.61 -14.92
N MET A 159 3.37 3.40 -13.95
CA MET A 159 3.16 2.07 -13.34
C MET A 159 2.57 1.06 -14.32
N THR A 160 1.65 1.48 -15.18
CA THR A 160 1.06 0.59 -16.19
C THR A 160 2.12 0.16 -17.21
N MET A 161 2.97 1.09 -17.66
CA MET A 161 4.10 0.78 -18.52
C MET A 161 5.05 -0.23 -17.85
N THR A 162 5.40 -0.02 -16.58
CA THR A 162 6.23 -0.94 -15.80
C THR A 162 5.63 -2.34 -15.73
N ALA A 163 4.33 -2.44 -15.42
CA ALA A 163 3.61 -3.71 -15.35
C ALA A 163 3.56 -4.44 -16.70
N MET A 164 3.23 -3.72 -17.78
CA MET A 164 3.21 -4.29 -19.13
C MET A 164 4.59 -4.79 -19.56
N TRP A 165 5.66 -4.08 -19.20
CA TRP A 165 7.02 -4.47 -19.56
C TRP A 165 7.49 -5.70 -18.79
N LEU A 166 7.20 -5.77 -17.48
CA LEU A 166 7.45 -6.96 -16.65
C LEU A 166 6.69 -8.19 -17.17
N ALA A 167 5.47 -8.00 -17.68
CA ALA A 167 4.65 -9.10 -18.20
C ALA A 167 5.19 -9.72 -19.49
N ARG A 168 6.14 -9.05 -20.19
CA ARG A 168 6.68 -9.52 -21.48
C ARG A 168 7.48 -10.82 -21.36
N ALA A 169 8.09 -11.09 -20.20
CA ALA A 169 8.90 -12.28 -19.99
C ALA A 169 8.78 -12.77 -18.54
N PRO A 170 8.75 -14.08 -18.28
CA PRO A 170 8.78 -14.61 -16.91
C PRO A 170 10.20 -14.50 -16.33
N TRP A 171 10.32 -14.25 -15.03
CA TRP A 171 11.60 -14.39 -14.33
C TRP A 171 11.98 -15.88 -14.20
N PRO A 172 13.25 -16.30 -14.37
CA PRO A 172 14.46 -15.52 -14.66
C PRO A 172 14.87 -15.61 -16.14
N ALA A 173 13.94 -15.47 -17.09
CA ALA A 173 14.31 -15.50 -18.50
C ALA A 173 15.33 -14.39 -18.82
N ALA A 174 16.27 -14.65 -19.74
CA ALA A 174 17.35 -13.71 -20.07
C ALA A 174 16.85 -12.34 -20.60
N ASN A 175 15.61 -12.28 -21.08
CA ASN A 175 14.94 -11.06 -21.54
C ASN A 175 13.96 -10.46 -20.51
N TYR A 176 14.01 -10.93 -19.25
CA TYR A 176 13.23 -10.37 -18.15
C TYR A 176 13.68 -8.94 -17.85
N ALA A 177 12.75 -7.99 -17.84
CA ALA A 177 13.07 -6.56 -17.75
C ALA A 177 13.39 -6.05 -16.33
N GLY A 178 13.51 -6.94 -15.34
CA GLY A 178 13.66 -6.55 -13.93
C GLY A 178 14.94 -5.79 -13.60
N ASP A 179 15.99 -5.98 -14.39
CA ASP A 179 17.27 -5.27 -14.32
C ASP A 179 17.35 -4.05 -15.27
N SER A 180 16.26 -3.73 -15.97
CA SER A 180 16.25 -2.66 -16.95
C SER A 180 16.31 -1.27 -16.28
N PRO A 181 17.24 -0.38 -16.69
CA PRO A 181 17.34 0.96 -16.14
C PRO A 181 16.12 1.82 -16.47
N LEU A 182 15.45 1.55 -17.59
CA LEU A 182 14.23 2.26 -18.00
C LEU A 182 13.06 1.94 -17.06
N LEU A 183 12.98 0.69 -16.59
CA LEU A 183 12.00 0.27 -15.60
C LEU A 183 12.22 0.98 -14.25
N ALA A 184 13.48 1.06 -13.82
CA ALA A 184 13.88 1.81 -12.62
C ALA A 184 13.54 3.30 -12.72
N CYS A 185 13.77 3.93 -13.88
CA CYS A 185 13.39 5.32 -14.15
C CYS A 185 11.86 5.53 -14.09
N ALA A 186 11.07 4.64 -14.68
CA ALA A 186 9.61 4.73 -14.63
C ALA A 186 9.07 4.62 -13.20
N CYS A 187 9.61 3.69 -12.40
CA CYS A 187 9.29 3.57 -10.98
C CYS A 187 9.69 4.83 -10.19
N ALA A 188 10.88 5.38 -10.47
CA ALA A 188 11.35 6.60 -9.84
C ALA A 188 10.44 7.79 -10.11
N ILE A 189 9.99 8.00 -11.36
CA ILE A 189 9.06 9.08 -11.73
C ILE A 189 7.75 8.97 -10.93
N ALA A 190 7.21 7.77 -10.73
CA ALA A 190 5.97 7.58 -9.96
C ALA A 190 6.15 7.98 -8.48
N VAL A 191 7.25 7.54 -7.85
CA VAL A 191 7.56 7.88 -6.45
C VAL A 191 7.82 9.38 -6.30
N ILE A 192 8.59 9.98 -7.22
CA ILE A 192 8.83 11.43 -7.25
C ILE A 192 7.50 12.18 -7.40
N THR A 193 6.63 11.76 -8.30
CA THR A 193 5.29 12.36 -8.51
C THR A 193 4.42 12.25 -7.27
N MET A 194 4.53 11.15 -6.51
CA MET A 194 3.84 10.99 -5.24
C MET A 194 4.38 11.96 -4.18
N CYS A 195 5.70 12.13 -4.10
CA CYS A 195 6.36 12.89 -3.04
C CYS A 195 6.47 14.40 -3.29
N ILE A 196 6.52 14.86 -4.55
CA ILE A 196 6.61 16.30 -4.85
C ILE A 196 5.36 17.00 -4.32
N SER A 197 5.53 17.85 -3.31
CA SER A 197 4.48 18.75 -2.85
C SER A 197 4.48 19.98 -3.74
N LEU A 198 3.57 20.05 -4.71
CA LEU A 198 3.27 21.32 -5.38
C LEU A 198 2.47 22.15 -4.39
N ARG A 199 3.15 23.02 -3.65
CA ARG A 199 2.49 24.09 -2.89
C ARG A 199 1.85 25.02 -3.93
N ARG A 200 0.65 24.69 -4.42
CA ARG A 200 -0.21 25.66 -5.09
C ARG A 200 -0.52 26.70 -4.02
N GLY A 201 0.00 27.92 -4.19
CA GLY A 201 -0.27 29.01 -3.27
C GLY A 201 -1.76 29.06 -3.02
N SER A 202 -2.18 28.87 -1.77
CA SER A 202 -3.55 29.24 -1.41
C SER A 202 -3.63 30.75 -1.63
N PRO A 203 -4.65 31.27 -2.34
CA PRO A 203 -4.87 32.71 -2.36
C PRO A 203 -4.96 33.15 -0.91
N GLU A 204 -4.08 34.06 -0.52
CA GLU A 204 -4.07 34.66 0.80
C GLU A 204 -5.38 35.44 0.94
N TYR A 205 -6.39 34.83 1.55
CA TYR A 205 -7.57 35.55 1.98
C TYR A 205 -7.11 36.53 3.06
N PRO A 206 -7.33 37.85 2.91
CA PRO A 206 -7.00 38.81 3.95
C PRO A 206 -7.71 38.38 5.23
N GLN A 207 -6.94 38.06 6.26
CA GLN A 207 -7.50 37.81 7.59
C GLN A 207 -8.31 39.04 7.98
N PRO A 208 -9.59 38.89 8.42
CA PRO A 208 -10.31 40.01 9.01
C PRO A 208 -9.47 40.51 10.18
N LYS A 209 -8.99 41.75 10.09
CA LYS A 209 -8.32 42.40 11.22
C LYS A 209 -9.34 42.40 12.35
N THR A 210 -9.11 41.59 13.39
CA THR A 210 -9.83 41.73 14.65
C THR A 210 -9.75 43.21 15.05
N PRO A 211 -10.88 43.91 15.26
CA PRO A 211 -10.84 45.27 15.75
C PRO A 211 -10.04 45.26 17.04
N LYS A 212 -9.02 46.12 17.11
CA LYS A 212 -8.25 46.39 18.32
C LYS A 212 -9.26 46.57 19.45
N SER A 213 -9.24 45.69 20.45
CA SER A 213 -10.08 45.79 21.63
C SER A 213 -10.04 47.23 22.12
N ALA A 214 -11.22 47.83 22.30
CA ALA A 214 -11.34 49.20 22.78
C ALA A 214 -10.50 49.38 24.07
N PRO A 215 -9.89 50.55 24.29
CA PRO A 215 -9.15 50.78 25.53
C PRO A 215 -10.12 50.62 26.72
N PRO A 216 -9.65 50.12 27.88
CA PRO A 216 -10.48 50.04 29.07
C PRO A 216 -11.00 51.45 29.42
N PRO A 217 -12.23 51.58 29.94
CA PRO A 217 -12.78 52.88 30.28
C PRO A 217 -11.90 53.56 31.33
N GLY A 218 -11.42 54.76 31.02
CA GLY A 218 -10.66 55.59 31.96
C GLY A 218 -11.54 56.05 33.13
N PRO A 219 -10.94 56.55 34.22
CA PRO A 219 -11.61 56.80 35.50
C PRO A 219 -12.49 58.08 35.54
N HIS A 220 -13.15 58.41 34.44
CA HIS A 220 -14.11 59.52 34.37
C HIS A 220 -15.33 59.10 33.54
N SER A 221 -16.19 58.27 34.14
CA SER A 221 -17.60 58.19 33.76
C SER A 221 -18.38 58.72 34.95
N ALA A 222 -18.86 59.96 34.81
CA ALA A 222 -19.67 60.65 35.78
C ALA A 222 -20.91 59.80 36.15
N HIS A 223 -21.18 59.69 37.45
CA HIS A 223 -22.53 59.42 37.92
C HIS A 223 -23.45 60.53 37.40
N PRO A 224 -24.57 60.22 36.73
CA PRO A 224 -25.66 61.17 36.63
C PRO A 224 -26.22 61.39 38.05
N GLU A 225 -26.34 62.66 38.45
CA GLU A 225 -27.00 63.09 39.67
C GLU A 225 -28.43 62.53 39.75
N PRO A 226 -28.94 62.12 40.93
CA PRO A 226 -30.33 61.69 41.07
C PRO A 226 -31.28 62.87 40.84
N GLU A 227 -32.25 62.68 39.95
CA GLU A 227 -33.33 63.63 39.63
C GLU A 227 -34.16 63.98 40.90
N PRO A 228 -34.49 65.26 41.17
CA PRO A 228 -35.26 65.63 42.36
C PRO A 228 -36.72 65.17 42.26
N ALA A 229 -37.23 64.60 43.34
CA ALA A 229 -38.59 64.05 43.42
C ALA A 229 -39.70 65.10 43.17
N PRO A 230 -40.80 64.75 42.47
CA PRO A 230 -41.90 65.66 42.20
C PRO A 230 -42.74 65.95 43.45
N ALA A 231 -43.21 67.20 43.56
CA ALA A 231 -44.01 67.72 44.68
C ALA A 231 -45.42 67.09 44.77
N PRO A 232 -45.99 66.96 45.98
CA PRO A 232 -47.30 66.33 46.18
C PRO A 232 -48.47 67.20 45.67
N PRO A 233 -49.56 66.59 45.18
CA PRO A 233 -50.73 67.31 44.66
C PRO A 233 -51.58 67.93 45.79
N PRO A 234 -52.24 69.08 45.54
CA PRO A 234 -53.11 69.74 46.52
C PRO A 234 -54.43 69.01 46.74
N ALA A 235 -54.93 69.09 47.98
CA ALA A 235 -56.08 68.37 48.51
C ALA A 235 -57.45 68.92 48.05
N ASP A 236 -58.37 67.97 47.88
CA ASP A 236 -59.83 68.03 48.03
C ASP A 236 -60.66 69.06 47.23
N ALA A 237 -61.33 68.56 46.19
CA ALA A 237 -62.58 69.12 45.66
C ALA A 237 -63.77 68.19 46.01
N PRO A 238 -64.95 68.69 46.43
CA PRO A 238 -66.02 67.87 47.00
C PRO A 238 -66.81 67.03 45.96
N PRO A 239 -67.57 66.00 46.42
CA PRO A 239 -68.11 64.94 45.57
C PRO A 239 -69.31 65.36 44.71
N GLN A 240 -69.33 64.87 43.46
CA GLN A 240 -70.48 64.98 42.56
C GLN A 240 -71.67 64.13 43.04
N ALA A 241 -72.88 64.71 42.95
CA ALA A 241 -74.14 64.08 43.34
C ALA A 241 -74.63 63.04 42.30
N PRO A 242 -75.37 61.99 42.73
CA PRO A 242 -75.84 60.89 41.88
C PRO A 242 -77.12 61.23 41.07
N PRO A 243 -77.50 60.39 40.08
CA PRO A 243 -78.32 60.78 38.92
C PRO A 243 -79.83 60.63 39.14
N PRO A 244 -80.68 61.23 38.28
CA PRO A 244 -82.11 60.89 38.21
C PRO A 244 -82.38 59.67 37.31
N ALA A 245 -83.45 58.96 37.65
CA ALA A 245 -83.92 57.67 37.15
C ALA A 245 -84.48 57.68 35.70
#